data_AF-A0A6J5DYN7-F1
#
_entry.id   AF-A0A6J5DYN7-F1
#
_cell.length_a   1.000
_cell.length_b   1.000
_cell.length_c   1.000
_cell.angle_alpha   90.00
_cell.angle_beta   90.00
_cell.angle_gamma   90.00
#
_symmetry.space_group_name_H-M   'P 1'
#
loop_
_entity.id
_entity.type
_entity.pdbx_description
1 polymer ?
#
loop_
_entity_poly.entity_id
_entity_poly.type
_entity_poly.pdbx_seq_one_letter_code
_entity_poly.pdbx_strand_id
1 'polypeptide(L)'
;MKPISFALRIVLSAATLACAASIGHVPFVTLAQAADAASSGKAAGTPDTRPEIVIRGEYLARAGDCIACHTAPRGKEFGGGLAMETPFGTLYSPNISPDVQYGIGSWSADAFFNMMRTGKAPDGKLIYPAMPIAQYTKVTREDSDAIFAYLMSVPPVRQPNRPHDLRFPFNHRDLLLGWRSLYFREGEFKPDPTRSVEWNRGAYLVEGLGHCTMCHTKINMLGGSSRDKQFAGGLIPVQNWYAPSLTSDKDGGLGDWSIKDIVDLLQAGISDRGAVYGPMAEVTYHSLQYLTDDDVKAMAVYLKSLPDSDPGRKTGPSAKADPKVFARGQQIYADKCAMCHGANGEGQLQHYPPLAGNQSIEMDSAVNPIRIVLNGGFPPGTQRNPEPYGMPPFAQELNDADAAAVVTFIRTAWGNHGLPVTPKEVNELRNAPLH
;
A
#
# COMPACT_ATOMS: atom_id res chain seq x y z
N MET A 1 -64.96 44.62 49.95
CA MET A 1 -64.44 45.36 48.78
C MET A 1 -64.85 44.64 47.49
N LYS A 2 -64.76 45.29 46.33
CA LYS A 2 -65.19 44.86 44.98
C LYS A 2 -64.20 45.46 43.95
N PRO A 3 -64.14 45.02 42.66
CA PRO A 3 -64.50 43.71 42.08
C PRO A 3 -63.56 43.24 40.92
N ILE A 4 -63.91 42.13 40.22
CA ILE A 4 -63.94 41.92 38.72
C ILE A 4 -62.76 42.49 37.86
N SER A 5 -62.08 41.75 36.96
CA SER A 5 -62.58 41.01 35.77
C SER A 5 -61.45 40.12 35.15
N PHE A 6 -61.62 39.21 34.16
CA PHE A 6 -62.78 38.53 33.56
C PHE A 6 -62.29 37.28 32.77
N ALA A 7 -63.13 36.23 32.70
CA ALA A 7 -63.53 35.42 31.52
C ALA A 7 -62.54 34.98 30.39
N LEU A 8 -62.82 33.96 29.57
CA LEU A 8 -63.69 32.75 29.58
C LEU A 8 -63.54 32.07 28.19
N ARG A 9 -63.68 30.72 28.11
CA ARG A 9 -64.37 29.90 27.05
C ARG A 9 -63.62 28.56 26.82
N ILE A 10 -64.23 27.43 27.24
CA ILE A 10 -65.01 26.44 26.43
C ILE A 10 -64.10 25.25 26.02
N VAL A 11 -64.27 24.01 26.54
CA VAL A 11 -65.35 23.01 26.30
C VAL A 11 -65.24 22.41 24.88
N LEU A 12 -65.09 21.11 24.61
CA LEU A 12 -65.07 19.83 25.39
C LEU A 12 -64.09 18.84 24.65
N SER A 13 -63.88 17.53 24.87
CA SER A 13 -64.55 16.45 25.64
C SER A 13 -63.62 15.23 25.90
N ALA A 14 -64.19 14.14 26.43
CA ALA A 14 -63.64 12.76 26.48
C ALA A 14 -63.42 12.17 25.06
N ALA A 15 -62.54 11.20 24.76
CA ALA A 15 -61.96 10.05 25.49
C ALA A 15 -62.78 8.73 25.45
N THR A 16 -62.09 7.57 25.39
CA THR A 16 -62.58 6.20 25.11
C THR A 16 -63.03 5.97 23.65
N LEU A 17 -63.14 4.75 23.09
CA LEU A 17 -63.06 3.37 23.64
C LEU A 17 -62.31 2.44 22.63
N ALA A 18 -62.03 1.17 23.00
CA ALA A 18 -61.32 0.19 22.15
C ALA A 18 -62.19 -1.00 21.68
N CYS A 19 -61.73 -1.66 20.60
CA CYS A 19 -62.15 -2.97 20.07
C CYS A 19 -63.60 -3.13 19.52
N ALA A 20 -63.73 -3.34 18.19
CA ALA A 20 -64.28 -4.60 17.61
C ALA A 20 -64.25 -4.65 16.06
N ALA A 21 -64.01 -5.86 15.54
CA ALA A 21 -64.53 -6.48 14.30
C ALA A 21 -64.70 -5.66 12.98
N SER A 22 -63.76 -5.89 12.04
CA SER A 22 -63.96 -6.29 10.63
C SER A 22 -65.07 -5.67 9.74
N ILE A 23 -64.67 -5.18 8.56
CA ILE A 23 -65.10 -5.69 7.24
C ILE A 23 -64.06 -5.31 6.15
N GLY A 24 -63.93 -6.15 5.12
CA GLY A 24 -62.72 -6.22 4.31
C GLY A 24 -62.44 -5.12 3.27
N HIS A 25 -61.20 -5.14 2.79
CA HIS A 25 -60.86 -5.02 1.37
C HIS A 25 -59.58 -5.82 1.08
N VAL A 26 -59.57 -6.53 -0.05
CA VAL A 26 -58.35 -7.12 -0.64
C VAL A 26 -58.19 -6.49 -2.02
N PRO A 27 -56.99 -5.97 -2.33
CA PRO A 27 -56.48 -6.13 -3.69
C PRO A 27 -55.01 -6.58 -3.72
N PHE A 28 -54.76 -7.59 -4.56
CA PHE A 28 -53.53 -7.84 -5.33
C PHE A 28 -52.26 -7.03 -4.98
N VAL A 29 -51.32 -7.68 -4.31
CA VAL A 29 -49.88 -7.48 -4.53
C VAL A 29 -49.27 -8.84 -4.86
N THR A 30 -49.55 -9.33 -6.07
CA THR A 30 -49.03 -10.61 -6.58
C THR A 30 -47.66 -10.44 -7.23
N LEU A 31 -46.69 -11.23 -6.75
CA LEU A 31 -45.50 -11.70 -7.49
C LEU A 31 -44.72 -10.62 -8.28
N ALA A 32 -43.80 -9.93 -7.60
CA ALA A 32 -42.68 -9.21 -8.22
C ALA A 32 -41.31 -9.54 -7.59
N GLN A 33 -41.21 -10.62 -6.80
CA GLN A 33 -40.00 -11.05 -6.09
C GLN A 33 -39.78 -12.57 -6.21
N ALA A 34 -39.84 -13.09 -7.46
CA ALA A 34 -39.62 -14.51 -7.76
C ALA A 34 -39.05 -14.72 -9.19
N ALA A 35 -38.34 -13.73 -9.74
CA ALA A 35 -37.98 -13.69 -11.18
C ALA A 35 -36.54 -13.23 -11.50
N ASP A 36 -35.61 -13.29 -10.55
CA ASP A 36 -34.16 -13.11 -10.81
C ASP A 36 -33.29 -14.28 -10.31
N ALA A 37 -33.86 -15.21 -9.52
CA ALA A 37 -33.17 -16.39 -8.99
C ALA A 37 -33.17 -17.58 -9.99
N ALA A 38 -33.03 -17.30 -11.30
CA ALA A 38 -33.19 -18.30 -12.36
C ALA A 38 -32.36 -18.06 -13.64
N SER A 39 -31.23 -17.33 -13.56
CA SER A 39 -30.25 -17.25 -14.66
C SER A 39 -29.37 -18.51 -14.73
N SER A 40 -30.00 -19.65 -15.00
CA SER A 40 -29.35 -20.96 -15.03
C SER A 40 -28.31 -21.08 -16.15
N GLY A 41 -27.15 -21.63 -15.81
CA GLY A 41 -26.34 -22.41 -16.75
C GLY A 41 -25.69 -21.66 -17.93
N LYS A 42 -25.44 -20.36 -17.84
CA LYS A 42 -24.41 -19.77 -18.71
C LYS A 42 -23.08 -20.42 -18.33
N ALA A 43 -22.48 -21.17 -19.27
CA ALA A 43 -21.23 -21.87 -19.00
C ALA A 43 -20.18 -20.89 -18.50
N ALA A 44 -19.46 -21.27 -17.43
CA ALA A 44 -18.31 -20.51 -16.96
C ALA A 44 -17.35 -20.32 -18.14
N GLY A 45 -17.07 -19.06 -18.49
CA GLY A 45 -16.17 -18.76 -19.60
C GLY A 45 -14.81 -19.40 -19.33
N THR A 46 -14.46 -20.42 -20.13
CA THR A 46 -13.15 -21.05 -20.09
C THR A 46 -12.09 -19.96 -20.21
N PRO A 47 -11.02 -19.98 -19.40
CA PRO A 47 -9.95 -18.98 -19.51
C PRO A 47 -9.41 -18.91 -20.94
N ASP A 48 -9.10 -17.72 -21.43
CA ASP A 48 -8.59 -17.54 -22.79
C ASP A 48 -7.12 -17.97 -22.85
N THR A 49 -6.90 -19.23 -23.23
CA THR A 49 -5.59 -19.89 -23.24
C THR A 49 -4.69 -19.50 -24.41
N ARG A 50 -5.04 -18.47 -25.20
CA ARG A 50 -4.19 -17.96 -26.27
C ARG A 50 -2.86 -17.43 -25.71
N PRO A 51 -1.69 -17.78 -26.28
CA PRO A 51 -0.39 -17.44 -25.70
C PRO A 51 -0.19 -15.94 -25.44
N GLU A 52 -0.66 -15.06 -26.32
CA GLU A 52 -0.55 -13.61 -26.15
C GLU A 52 -1.37 -13.08 -24.97
N ILE A 53 -2.47 -13.74 -24.61
CA ILE A 53 -3.31 -13.39 -23.46
C ILE A 53 -2.68 -13.90 -22.17
N VAL A 54 -2.13 -15.11 -22.18
CA VAL A 54 -1.38 -15.69 -21.03
C VAL A 54 -0.12 -14.87 -20.73
N ILE A 55 0.66 -14.49 -21.75
CA ILE A 55 1.86 -13.65 -21.58
C ILE A 55 1.49 -12.25 -21.07
N ARG A 56 0.39 -11.66 -21.56
CA ARG A 56 -0.14 -10.40 -21.00
C ARG A 56 -0.56 -10.58 -19.53
N GLY A 57 -1.20 -11.71 -19.21
CA GLY A 57 -1.60 -12.05 -17.85
C GLY A 57 -0.44 -12.19 -16.89
N GLU A 58 0.65 -12.84 -17.32
CA GLU A 58 1.90 -12.98 -16.57
C GLU A 58 2.52 -11.61 -16.26
N TYR A 59 2.61 -10.75 -17.28
CA TYR A 59 3.08 -9.37 -17.15
C TYR A 59 2.26 -8.55 -16.14
N LEU A 60 0.93 -8.63 -16.22
CA LEU A 60 0.02 -7.91 -15.34
C LEU A 60 -0.04 -8.51 -13.92
N ALA A 61 0.15 -9.82 -13.76
CA ALA A 61 0.23 -10.48 -12.47
C ALA A 61 1.54 -10.13 -11.73
N ARG A 62 2.64 -9.92 -12.46
CA ARG A 62 3.84 -9.28 -11.92
C ARG A 62 3.59 -7.83 -11.56
N ALA A 63 3.02 -7.02 -12.48
CA ALA A 63 2.68 -5.62 -12.22
C ALA A 63 1.84 -5.43 -10.95
N GLY A 64 0.87 -6.33 -10.71
CA GLY A 64 0.01 -6.38 -9.53
C GLY A 64 0.55 -7.20 -8.35
N ASP A 65 1.87 -7.40 -8.28
CA ASP A 65 2.62 -8.06 -7.20
C ASP A 65 2.00 -9.38 -6.67
N CYS A 66 1.32 -10.10 -7.56
CA CYS A 66 0.49 -11.25 -7.18
C CYS A 66 1.34 -12.39 -6.62
N ILE A 67 2.56 -12.54 -7.14
CA ILE A 67 3.52 -13.56 -6.71
C ILE A 67 3.96 -13.32 -5.27
N ALA A 68 4.37 -12.09 -4.91
CA ALA A 68 4.85 -11.77 -3.57
C ALA A 68 3.74 -12.00 -2.53
N CYS A 69 2.55 -11.43 -2.75
CA CYS A 69 1.43 -11.59 -1.83
C CYS A 69 0.96 -13.05 -1.70
N HIS A 70 0.86 -13.80 -2.80
CA HIS A 70 0.24 -15.14 -2.82
C HIS A 70 1.24 -16.30 -2.78
N THR A 71 2.51 -16.06 -2.42
CA THR A 71 3.51 -17.12 -2.23
C THR A 71 4.12 -17.02 -0.84
N ALA A 72 3.92 -18.04 0.01
CA ALA A 72 4.60 -18.11 1.31
C ALA A 72 6.13 -18.31 1.13
N PRO A 73 6.98 -17.86 2.08
CA PRO A 73 8.42 -18.11 2.02
C PRO A 73 8.77 -19.61 1.97
N ARG A 74 9.43 -20.04 0.89
CA ARG A 74 9.68 -21.46 0.52
C ARG A 74 8.41 -22.30 0.22
N GLY A 75 7.27 -21.65 0.02
CA GLY A 75 6.06 -22.26 -0.52
C GLY A 75 6.15 -22.50 -2.03
N LYS A 76 5.04 -22.95 -2.62
CA LYS A 76 4.87 -22.97 -4.08
C LYS A 76 4.23 -21.66 -4.54
N GLU A 77 4.62 -21.21 -5.72
CA GLU A 77 4.06 -20.02 -6.39
C GLU A 77 2.53 -20.07 -6.41
N PHE A 78 1.88 -18.95 -6.05
CA PHE A 78 0.41 -18.82 -5.92
C PHE A 78 -0.27 -19.77 -4.92
N GLY A 79 0.48 -20.56 -4.14
CA GLY A 79 -0.05 -21.50 -3.14
C GLY A 79 -0.65 -20.85 -1.88
N GLY A 80 -0.51 -19.53 -1.72
CA GLY A 80 -0.96 -18.77 -0.57
C GLY A 80 -0.17 -19.06 0.70
N GLY A 81 -0.72 -18.61 1.84
CA GLY A 81 -0.19 -18.85 3.17
C GLY A 81 0.85 -17.84 3.67
N LEU A 82 1.13 -16.76 2.91
CA LEU A 82 1.98 -15.67 3.40
C LEU A 82 1.33 -15.04 4.65
N ALA A 83 2.08 -14.92 5.74
CA ALA A 83 1.66 -14.23 6.95
C ALA A 83 1.83 -12.72 6.78
N MET A 84 0.74 -11.95 6.88
CA MET A 84 0.75 -10.49 6.84
C MET A 84 0.29 -9.97 8.20
N GLU A 85 1.24 -9.50 9.01
CA GLU A 85 0.93 -8.92 10.32
C GLU A 85 0.35 -7.51 10.17
N THR A 86 -0.72 -7.22 10.91
CA THR A 86 -1.38 -5.91 10.91
C THR A 86 -1.70 -5.49 12.34
N PRO A 87 -2.02 -4.21 12.62
CA PRO A 87 -2.47 -3.77 13.94
C PRO A 87 -3.71 -4.53 14.47
N PHE A 88 -4.46 -5.16 13.56
CA PHE A 88 -5.70 -5.88 13.81
C PHE A 88 -5.51 -7.39 14.03
N GLY A 89 -4.27 -7.89 13.92
CA GLY A 89 -3.94 -9.32 13.91
C GLY A 89 -3.34 -9.77 12.58
N THR A 90 -3.18 -11.09 12.38
CA THR A 90 -2.44 -11.63 11.24
C THR A 90 -3.38 -12.14 10.16
N LEU A 91 -3.27 -11.57 8.96
CA LEU A 91 -3.93 -12.06 7.76
C LEU A 91 -3.05 -13.13 7.08
N TYR A 92 -3.68 -14.00 6.30
CA TYR A 92 -2.98 -14.98 5.46
C TYR A 92 -3.47 -14.87 4.03
N SER A 93 -2.56 -14.85 3.06
CA SER A 93 -2.96 -14.82 1.65
C SER A 93 -3.62 -16.14 1.24
N PRO A 94 -4.69 -16.10 0.42
CA PRO A 94 -5.28 -17.31 -0.14
C PRO A 94 -4.42 -17.85 -1.28
N ASN A 95 -4.53 -19.16 -1.49
CA ASN A 95 -4.11 -19.86 -2.69
C ASN A 95 -4.92 -19.34 -3.90
N ILE A 96 -4.23 -18.95 -4.97
CA ILE A 96 -4.82 -18.49 -6.24
C ILE A 96 -4.30 -19.28 -7.46
N SER A 97 -3.73 -20.45 -7.22
CA SER A 97 -3.43 -21.44 -8.27
C SER A 97 -4.73 -22.07 -8.82
N PRO A 98 -4.69 -22.81 -9.95
CA PRO A 98 -5.87 -23.46 -10.52
C PRO A 98 -6.28 -24.76 -9.80
N ASP A 99 -5.87 -24.97 -8.54
CA ASP A 99 -6.42 -26.06 -7.73
C ASP A 99 -7.92 -25.83 -7.48
N VAL A 100 -8.75 -26.82 -7.84
CA VAL A 100 -10.21 -26.71 -7.79
C VAL A 100 -10.80 -26.78 -6.36
N GLN A 101 -10.03 -27.24 -5.37
CA GLN A 101 -10.47 -27.48 -4.00
C GLN A 101 -10.06 -26.36 -3.05
N TYR A 102 -8.87 -25.78 -3.26
CA TYR A 102 -8.26 -24.79 -2.37
C TYR A 102 -7.84 -23.48 -3.07
N GLY A 103 -7.62 -23.51 -4.38
CA GLY A 103 -7.31 -22.34 -5.19
C GLY A 103 -8.55 -21.73 -5.85
N ILE A 104 -8.36 -21.10 -7.02
CA ILE A 104 -9.42 -20.48 -7.82
C ILE A 104 -9.89 -21.35 -9.01
N GLY A 105 -9.48 -22.62 -9.08
CA GLY A 105 -9.73 -23.49 -10.24
C GLY A 105 -11.21 -23.79 -10.55
N SER A 106 -12.12 -23.42 -9.66
CA SER A 106 -13.59 -23.53 -9.81
C SER A 106 -14.28 -22.20 -10.18
N TRP A 107 -13.53 -21.11 -10.32
CA TRP A 107 -14.06 -19.78 -10.64
C TRP A 107 -14.22 -19.60 -12.16
N SER A 108 -15.04 -18.65 -12.58
CA SER A 108 -15.08 -18.16 -13.97
C SER A 108 -14.31 -16.85 -14.11
N ALA A 109 -13.97 -16.46 -15.35
CA ALA A 109 -13.41 -15.13 -15.64
C ALA A 109 -14.32 -14.01 -15.11
N ASP A 110 -15.64 -14.12 -15.32
CA ASP A 110 -16.63 -13.19 -14.76
C ASP A 110 -16.57 -13.12 -13.22
N ALA A 111 -16.33 -14.25 -12.53
CA ALA A 111 -16.24 -14.29 -11.07
C ALA A 111 -14.93 -13.67 -10.56
N PHE A 112 -13.81 -13.92 -11.23
CA PHE A 112 -12.53 -13.28 -10.93
C PHE A 112 -12.56 -11.77 -11.19
N PHE A 113 -13.12 -11.34 -12.33
CA PHE A 113 -13.35 -9.92 -12.64
C PHE A 113 -14.25 -9.26 -11.60
N ASN A 114 -15.41 -9.84 -11.25
CA ASN A 114 -16.26 -9.29 -10.19
C ASN A 114 -15.55 -9.21 -8.82
N MET A 115 -14.61 -10.12 -8.55
CA MET A 115 -13.78 -10.08 -7.34
C MET A 115 -12.80 -8.91 -7.36
N MET A 116 -12.03 -8.72 -8.44
CA MET A 116 -11.12 -7.57 -8.61
C MET A 116 -11.90 -6.23 -8.60
N ARG A 117 -13.01 -6.20 -9.34
CA ARG A 117 -13.87 -5.04 -9.57
C ARG A 117 -14.58 -4.55 -8.32
N THR A 118 -15.08 -5.47 -7.49
CA THR A 118 -15.94 -5.15 -6.33
C THR A 118 -15.34 -5.52 -4.97
N GLY A 119 -14.26 -6.30 -4.89
CA GLY A 119 -13.69 -6.80 -3.64
C GLY A 119 -14.60 -7.80 -2.90
N LYS A 120 -15.29 -8.67 -3.64
CA LYS A 120 -16.16 -9.74 -3.13
C LYS A 120 -15.74 -11.09 -3.73
N ALA A 121 -15.58 -12.12 -2.91
CA ALA A 121 -15.40 -13.49 -3.39
C ALA A 121 -16.72 -14.05 -4.00
N PRO A 122 -16.67 -15.13 -4.81
CA PRO A 122 -17.86 -15.68 -5.47
C PRO A 122 -18.94 -16.22 -4.51
N ASP A 123 -18.58 -16.51 -3.26
CA ASP A 123 -19.50 -16.88 -2.17
C ASP A 123 -20.14 -15.66 -1.46
N GLY A 124 -19.94 -14.46 -2.01
CA GLY A 124 -20.47 -13.19 -1.51
C GLY A 124 -19.64 -12.55 -0.39
N LYS A 125 -18.63 -13.21 0.16
CA LYS A 125 -17.81 -12.65 1.26
C LYS A 125 -17.01 -11.45 0.77
N LEU A 126 -17.08 -10.35 1.51
CA LEU A 126 -16.18 -9.20 1.35
C LEU A 126 -14.72 -9.65 1.53
N ILE A 127 -13.78 -9.01 0.84
CA ILE A 127 -12.32 -9.25 0.98
C ILE A 127 -11.71 -8.26 2.01
N TYR A 128 -10.65 -8.69 2.72
CA TYR A 128 -9.95 -7.81 3.68
C TYR A 128 -9.03 -6.84 2.92
N PRO A 129 -8.94 -5.56 3.32
CA PRO A 129 -8.29 -4.50 2.53
C PRO A 129 -6.75 -4.55 2.49
N ALA A 130 -6.12 -5.62 3.00
CA ALA A 130 -4.72 -5.93 2.70
C ALA A 130 -4.53 -6.50 1.28
N MET A 131 -5.60 -7.03 0.68
CA MET A 131 -5.66 -7.18 -0.78
C MET A 131 -6.08 -5.81 -1.36
N PRO A 132 -5.40 -5.23 -2.37
CA PRO A 132 -5.59 -3.84 -2.82
C PRO A 132 -6.91 -3.54 -3.56
N ILE A 133 -8.07 -3.99 -3.07
CA ILE A 133 -9.38 -3.88 -3.73
C ILE A 133 -9.75 -2.45 -4.16
N ALA A 134 -9.32 -1.43 -3.41
CA ALA A 134 -9.61 -0.02 -3.71
C ALA A 134 -8.80 0.52 -4.91
N GLN A 135 -7.73 -0.18 -5.28
CA GLN A 135 -6.87 0.05 -6.42
C GLN A 135 -7.23 -0.93 -7.55
N TYR A 136 -7.39 -2.22 -7.27
CA TYR A 136 -7.69 -3.24 -8.29
C TYR A 136 -9.07 -3.10 -8.94
N THR A 137 -9.99 -2.35 -8.32
CA THR A 137 -11.23 -1.90 -8.99
C THR A 137 -10.98 -1.05 -10.25
N LYS A 138 -9.76 -0.52 -10.44
CA LYS A 138 -9.31 0.23 -11.63
C LYS A 138 -8.99 -0.65 -12.84
N VAL A 139 -8.63 -1.91 -12.62
CA VAL A 139 -8.21 -2.85 -13.69
C VAL A 139 -9.37 -3.05 -14.67
N THR A 140 -9.07 -3.07 -15.97
CA THR A 140 -10.11 -3.22 -16.99
C THR A 140 -10.53 -4.68 -17.10
N ARG A 141 -11.66 -4.93 -17.77
CA ARG A 141 -12.14 -6.29 -17.97
C ARG A 141 -11.12 -7.17 -18.71
N GLU A 142 -10.46 -6.62 -19.71
CA GLU A 142 -9.50 -7.32 -20.59
C GLU A 142 -8.23 -7.69 -19.82
N ASP A 143 -7.71 -6.76 -19.01
CA ASP A 143 -6.52 -6.99 -18.19
C ASP A 143 -6.81 -7.95 -17.03
N SER A 144 -8.03 -7.91 -16.46
CA SER A 144 -8.48 -8.89 -15.48
C SER A 144 -8.63 -10.30 -16.04
N ASP A 145 -9.19 -10.46 -17.25
CA ASP A 145 -9.33 -11.76 -17.91
C ASP A 145 -7.97 -12.33 -18.34
N ALA A 146 -7.03 -11.47 -18.73
CA ALA A 146 -5.64 -11.86 -18.99
C ALA A 146 -4.96 -12.40 -17.72
N ILE A 147 -5.03 -11.68 -16.60
CA ILE A 147 -4.50 -12.16 -15.30
C ILE A 147 -5.12 -13.51 -14.93
N PHE A 148 -6.44 -13.67 -15.10
CA PHE A 148 -7.11 -14.94 -14.84
C PHE A 148 -6.65 -16.07 -15.77
N ALA A 149 -6.45 -15.80 -17.06
CA ALA A 149 -5.90 -16.77 -18.01
C ALA A 149 -4.50 -17.26 -17.60
N TYR A 150 -3.63 -16.35 -17.16
CA TYR A 150 -2.32 -16.71 -16.62
C TYR A 150 -2.41 -17.54 -15.34
N LEU A 151 -3.18 -17.08 -14.34
CA LEU A 151 -3.39 -17.83 -13.08
C LEU A 151 -4.03 -19.20 -13.29
N MET A 152 -4.74 -19.41 -14.41
CA MET A 152 -5.30 -20.70 -14.79
C MET A 152 -4.35 -21.59 -15.63
N SER A 153 -3.18 -21.07 -16.00
CA SER A 153 -2.13 -21.79 -16.75
C SER A 153 -1.00 -22.36 -15.89
N VAL A 154 -0.79 -21.82 -14.68
CA VAL A 154 0.28 -22.24 -13.76
C VAL A 154 -0.01 -23.60 -13.10
N PRO A 155 1.00 -24.31 -12.55
CA PRO A 155 0.78 -25.59 -11.88
C PRO A 155 -0.19 -25.48 -10.68
N PRO A 156 -1.21 -26.35 -10.54
CA PRO A 156 -2.14 -26.31 -9.41
C PRO A 156 -1.44 -26.69 -8.10
N VAL A 157 -1.64 -25.87 -7.07
CA VAL A 157 -1.07 -26.08 -5.74
C VAL A 157 -2.16 -26.57 -4.80
N ARG A 158 -2.13 -27.85 -4.44
CA ARG A 158 -3.11 -28.46 -3.51
C ARG A 158 -2.78 -28.16 -2.04
N GLN A 159 -2.78 -26.87 -1.68
CA GLN A 159 -2.49 -26.35 -0.34
C GLN A 159 -3.74 -25.69 0.27
N PRO A 160 -4.25 -26.16 1.43
CA PRO A 160 -5.40 -25.53 2.09
C PRO A 160 -5.12 -24.10 2.56
N ASN A 161 -6.13 -23.23 2.46
CA ASN A 161 -6.09 -21.86 2.98
C ASN A 161 -6.13 -21.84 4.51
N ARG A 162 -5.30 -20.99 5.14
CA ARG A 162 -5.29 -20.77 6.59
C ARG A 162 -6.30 -19.67 6.98
N PRO A 163 -7.18 -19.89 7.99
CA PRO A 163 -8.00 -18.84 8.58
C PRO A 163 -7.16 -17.71 9.17
N HIS A 164 -7.65 -16.46 9.15
CA HIS A 164 -6.91 -15.32 9.68
C HIS A 164 -6.98 -15.23 11.21
N ASP A 165 -5.84 -14.93 11.83
CA ASP A 165 -5.70 -14.76 13.27
C ASP A 165 -5.94 -13.28 13.65
N LEU A 166 -7.16 -12.81 13.35
CA LEU A 166 -7.61 -11.45 13.63
C LEU A 166 -8.16 -11.32 15.06
N ARG A 167 -7.85 -10.19 15.69
CA ARG A 167 -8.32 -9.83 17.03
C ARG A 167 -9.78 -9.37 16.97
N PHE A 168 -10.54 -9.63 18.02
CA PHE A 168 -11.88 -9.04 18.17
C PHE A 168 -11.77 -7.49 18.25
N PRO A 169 -12.65 -6.73 17.56
CA PRO A 169 -13.81 -7.18 16.77
C PRO A 169 -13.52 -7.40 15.27
N PHE A 170 -12.28 -7.19 14.81
CA PHE A 170 -11.90 -7.21 13.39
C PHE A 170 -12.03 -8.58 12.70
N ASN A 171 -12.17 -9.66 13.47
CA ASN A 171 -12.54 -10.99 12.97
C ASN A 171 -13.99 -11.06 12.43
N HIS A 172 -14.87 -10.12 12.79
CA HIS A 172 -16.24 -10.05 12.26
C HIS A 172 -16.26 -9.40 10.87
N ARG A 173 -16.50 -10.22 9.85
CA ARG A 173 -16.43 -9.84 8.42
C ARG A 173 -17.35 -8.67 8.06
N ASP A 174 -18.50 -8.55 8.71
CA ASP A 174 -19.56 -7.58 8.38
C ASP A 174 -19.15 -6.14 8.68
N LEU A 175 -18.17 -5.91 9.56
CA LEU A 175 -17.59 -4.58 9.82
C LEU A 175 -17.00 -3.94 8.54
N LEU A 176 -16.61 -4.77 7.56
CA LEU A 176 -16.14 -4.28 6.27
C LEU A 176 -17.23 -3.59 5.44
N LEU A 177 -18.52 -3.79 5.73
CA LEU A 177 -19.59 -2.96 5.14
C LEU A 177 -19.41 -1.48 5.54
N GLY A 178 -19.11 -1.23 6.82
CA GLY A 178 -18.80 0.10 7.34
C GLY A 178 -17.45 0.64 6.85
N TRP A 179 -16.41 -0.19 6.83
CA TRP A 179 -15.10 0.23 6.29
C TRP A 179 -15.19 0.63 4.81
N ARG A 180 -15.92 -0.13 3.99
CA ARG A 180 -16.02 0.10 2.54
C ARG A 180 -16.85 1.34 2.20
N SER A 181 -17.87 1.70 2.97
CA SER A 181 -18.62 2.95 2.73
C SER A 181 -17.74 4.19 2.91
N LEU A 182 -16.73 4.11 3.80
CA LEU A 182 -15.72 5.15 3.98
C LEU A 182 -14.64 5.10 2.87
N TYR A 183 -13.97 3.96 2.69
CA TYR A 183 -12.68 3.91 1.97
C TYR A 183 -12.70 3.26 0.58
N PHE A 184 -13.75 2.50 0.22
CA PHE A 184 -13.83 1.84 -1.10
C PHE A 184 -14.70 2.64 -2.07
N ARG A 185 -14.21 2.90 -3.29
CA ARG A 185 -14.98 3.56 -4.36
C ARG A 185 -14.86 2.75 -5.64
N GLU A 186 -15.94 2.05 -5.97
CA GLU A 186 -16.01 1.16 -7.12
C GLU A 186 -15.94 1.93 -8.44
N GLY A 187 -14.95 1.61 -9.29
CA GLY A 187 -14.88 2.17 -10.64
C GLY A 187 -13.56 1.88 -11.34
N GLU A 188 -13.65 1.32 -12.55
CA GLU A 188 -12.55 1.17 -13.50
C GLU A 188 -11.79 2.49 -13.73
N PHE A 189 -10.56 2.38 -14.21
CA PHE A 189 -9.83 3.54 -14.68
C PHE A 189 -10.52 4.15 -15.90
N LYS A 190 -10.52 5.48 -15.98
CA LYS A 190 -11.04 6.24 -17.13
C LYS A 190 -9.98 7.23 -17.55
N PRO A 191 -9.40 7.12 -18.76
CA PRO A 191 -8.42 8.07 -19.25
C PRO A 191 -8.95 9.51 -19.23
N ASP A 192 -8.13 10.43 -18.74
CA ASP A 192 -8.37 11.87 -18.83
C ASP A 192 -8.04 12.32 -20.28
N PRO A 193 -9.03 12.82 -21.05
CA PRO A 193 -8.83 13.24 -22.44
C PRO A 193 -8.00 14.53 -22.57
N THR A 194 -7.70 15.21 -21.46
CA THR A 194 -6.80 16.38 -21.42
C THR A 194 -5.32 15.99 -21.21
N ARG A 195 -5.04 14.71 -21.00
CA ARG A 195 -3.70 14.17 -20.68
C ARG A 195 -3.18 13.29 -21.82
N SER A 196 -1.86 13.11 -21.88
CA SER A 196 -1.22 12.24 -22.88
C SER A 196 -1.55 10.77 -22.65
N VAL A 197 -1.38 9.94 -23.70
CA VAL A 197 -1.52 8.47 -23.59
C VAL A 197 -0.54 7.90 -22.56
N GLU A 198 0.70 8.39 -22.58
CA GLU A 198 1.75 8.05 -21.60
C GLU A 198 1.32 8.40 -20.16
N TRP A 199 0.82 9.60 -19.90
CA TRP A 199 0.33 9.99 -18.58
C TRP A 199 -0.81 9.09 -18.10
N ASN A 200 -1.76 8.78 -18.98
CA ASN A 200 -2.90 7.90 -18.68
C ASN A 200 -2.47 6.45 -18.43
N ARG A 201 -1.45 5.95 -19.13
CA ARG A 201 -0.86 4.63 -18.86
C ARG A 201 -0.17 4.59 -17.50
N GLY A 202 0.57 5.65 -17.15
CA GLY A 202 1.18 5.80 -15.83
C GLY A 202 0.15 5.83 -14.70
N ALA A 203 -0.90 6.64 -14.86
CA ALA A 203 -2.02 6.72 -13.92
C ALA A 203 -2.68 5.35 -13.70
N TYR A 204 -2.97 4.62 -14.78
CA TYR A 204 -3.55 3.28 -14.73
C TYR A 204 -2.70 2.29 -13.92
N LEU A 205 -1.38 2.29 -14.13
CA LEU A 205 -0.47 1.38 -13.43
C LEU A 205 -0.27 1.78 -11.96
N VAL A 206 -0.10 3.07 -11.65
CA VAL A 206 0.15 3.58 -10.29
C VAL A 206 -1.10 3.54 -9.40
N GLU A 207 -2.27 3.90 -9.93
CA GLU A 207 -3.54 3.84 -9.19
C GLU A 207 -4.17 2.43 -9.17
N GLY A 208 -3.83 1.59 -10.15
CA GLY A 208 -4.33 0.23 -10.33
C GLY A 208 -3.39 -0.84 -9.79
N LEU A 209 -2.76 -1.61 -10.68
CA LEU A 209 -2.01 -2.82 -10.31
C LEU A 209 -0.81 -2.55 -9.40
N GLY A 210 0.02 -1.53 -9.68
CA GLY A 210 1.15 -1.17 -8.82
C GLY A 210 0.75 -0.52 -7.49
N HIS A 211 -0.56 -0.25 -7.30
CA HIS A 211 -1.23 0.09 -6.04
C HIS A 211 -0.49 1.08 -5.12
N CYS A 212 0.27 2.03 -5.65
CA CYS A 212 1.31 2.73 -4.88
C CYS A 212 0.72 3.58 -3.73
N THR A 213 -0.53 4.02 -3.88
CA THR A 213 -1.30 4.70 -2.84
C THR A 213 -1.49 3.89 -1.55
N MET A 214 -1.38 2.55 -1.58
CA MET A 214 -1.55 1.69 -0.41
C MET A 214 -0.47 1.91 0.66
N CYS A 215 0.79 2.11 0.24
CA CYS A 215 1.91 2.36 1.15
C CYS A 215 2.22 3.87 1.25
N HIS A 216 2.24 4.59 0.12
CA HIS A 216 2.59 6.00 0.06
C HIS A 216 1.44 6.96 0.43
N THR A 217 0.48 6.49 1.22
CA THR A 217 -0.58 7.32 1.81
C THR A 217 -0.74 6.96 3.28
N LYS A 218 -0.74 7.96 4.17
CA LYS A 218 -0.95 7.75 5.61
C LYS A 218 -2.22 6.94 5.90
N ILE A 219 -2.03 5.74 6.41
CA ILE A 219 -3.09 4.85 6.92
C ILE A 219 -3.54 5.35 8.29
N ASN A 220 -4.85 5.36 8.54
CA ASN A 220 -5.46 5.77 9.81
C ASN A 220 -5.75 4.57 10.74
N MET A 221 -6.23 4.84 11.95
CA MET A 221 -6.50 3.80 12.98
C MET A 221 -7.56 2.76 12.57
N LEU A 222 -8.37 3.01 11.53
CA LEU A 222 -9.34 2.07 10.96
C LEU A 222 -8.76 1.27 9.77
N GLY A 223 -7.47 1.40 9.47
CA GLY A 223 -6.82 0.74 8.33
C GLY A 223 -7.19 1.34 6.97
N GLY A 224 -7.78 2.55 6.95
CA GLY A 224 -8.12 3.26 5.71
C GLY A 224 -7.09 4.35 5.35
N SER A 225 -6.91 4.61 4.06
CA SER A 225 -6.12 5.74 3.55
C SER A 225 -6.99 6.99 3.38
N SER A 226 -6.39 8.19 3.45
CA SER A 226 -7.09 9.45 3.14
C SER A 226 -7.01 9.78 1.66
N ARG A 227 -8.14 10.18 1.03
CA ARG A 227 -8.15 10.63 -0.37
C ARG A 227 -7.41 11.95 -0.55
N ASP A 228 -7.66 12.90 0.35
CA ASP A 228 -7.13 14.28 0.26
C ASP A 228 -5.64 14.38 0.64
N LYS A 229 -5.01 13.23 0.97
CA LYS A 229 -3.57 13.08 1.23
C LYS A 229 -2.98 11.86 0.52
N GLN A 230 -3.60 11.40 -0.58
CA GLN A 230 -3.02 10.37 -1.46
C GLN A 230 -1.60 10.77 -1.89
N PHE A 231 -0.71 9.78 -1.95
CA PHE A 231 0.70 9.93 -2.32
C PHE A 231 1.58 10.78 -1.37
N ALA A 232 1.03 11.39 -0.32
CA ALA A 232 1.77 12.25 0.61
C ALA A 232 2.64 11.49 1.65
N GLY A 233 2.93 10.21 1.42
CA GLY A 233 3.75 9.36 2.28
C GLY A 233 3.05 8.89 3.57
N GLY A 234 3.75 8.07 4.35
CA GLY A 234 3.24 7.54 5.61
C GLY A 234 4.11 6.44 6.25
N LEU A 235 3.91 6.21 7.55
CA LEU A 235 4.45 5.03 8.22
C LEU A 235 3.62 3.80 7.83
N ILE A 236 4.28 2.73 7.36
CA ILE A 236 3.67 1.44 7.11
C ILE A 236 3.49 0.72 8.47
N PRO A 237 2.25 0.46 8.93
CA PRO A 237 2.02 -0.11 10.26
C PRO A 237 2.62 -1.51 10.42
N VAL A 238 3.08 -1.84 11.64
CA VAL A 238 3.77 -3.09 12.05
C VAL A 238 5.13 -3.33 11.39
N GLN A 239 5.23 -3.17 10.06
CA GLN A 239 6.51 -3.26 9.34
C GLN A 239 7.50 -2.17 9.77
N ASN A 240 7.00 -1.05 10.30
CA ASN A 240 7.78 0.07 10.82
C ASN A 240 8.79 0.64 9.80
N TRP A 241 8.42 0.65 8.52
CA TRP A 241 9.12 1.40 7.47
C TRP A 241 8.31 2.64 7.11
N TYR A 242 8.97 3.72 6.73
CA TYR A 242 8.31 4.94 6.26
C TYR A 242 8.34 4.99 4.72
N ALA A 243 7.16 4.98 4.10
CA ALA A 243 6.98 5.23 2.69
C ALA A 243 7.09 6.75 2.43
N PRO A 244 8.06 7.23 1.64
CA PRO A 244 8.21 8.65 1.32
C PRO A 244 7.01 9.23 0.56
N SER A 245 6.96 10.55 0.39
CA SER A 245 5.99 11.14 -0.53
C SER A 245 6.34 10.76 -1.97
N LEU A 246 5.33 10.59 -2.82
CA LEU A 246 5.48 10.47 -4.28
C LEU A 246 4.97 11.72 -5.02
N THR A 247 4.55 12.76 -4.29
CA THR A 247 4.11 14.04 -4.88
C THR A 247 5.29 14.89 -5.36
N SER A 248 5.01 16.00 -6.04
CA SER A 248 6.03 16.98 -6.46
C SER A 248 6.62 17.83 -5.31
N ASP A 249 6.35 17.47 -4.04
CA ASP A 249 7.07 17.97 -2.87
C ASP A 249 8.60 17.82 -3.05
N LYS A 250 9.36 18.70 -2.39
CA LYS A 250 10.83 18.74 -2.41
C LYS A 250 11.47 18.35 -1.09
N ASP A 251 10.72 18.21 0.00
CA ASP A 251 11.24 17.70 1.26
C ASP A 251 11.43 16.17 1.16
N GLY A 252 10.34 15.40 1.19
CA GLY A 252 10.32 13.94 1.06
C GLY A 252 9.81 13.41 -0.29
N GLY A 253 9.41 14.29 -1.21
CA GLY A 253 8.82 13.96 -2.51
C GLY A 253 9.76 13.95 -3.73
N LEU A 254 9.17 13.78 -4.91
CA LEU A 254 9.83 13.60 -6.21
C LEU A 254 10.03 14.90 -6.99
N GLY A 255 9.78 16.07 -6.39
CA GLY A 255 9.79 17.37 -7.07
C GLY A 255 11.09 17.66 -7.83
N ASP A 256 12.24 17.41 -7.21
CA ASP A 256 13.58 17.62 -7.80
C ASP A 256 14.18 16.37 -8.49
N TRP A 257 13.49 15.22 -8.49
CA TRP A 257 13.98 14.01 -9.16
C TRP A 257 13.84 14.12 -10.69
N SER A 258 14.76 13.53 -11.46
CA SER A 258 14.55 13.35 -12.90
C SER A 258 13.66 12.14 -13.19
N ILE A 259 13.14 12.04 -14.41
CA ILE A 259 12.41 10.85 -14.87
C ILE A 259 13.34 9.62 -14.84
N LYS A 260 14.64 9.78 -15.19
CA LYS A 260 15.65 8.72 -15.09
C LYS A 260 15.76 8.20 -13.66
N ASP A 261 15.92 9.08 -12.67
CA ASP A 261 16.11 8.67 -11.27
C ASP A 261 14.94 7.82 -10.75
N ILE A 262 13.72 8.10 -11.20
CA ILE A 262 12.52 7.34 -10.85
C ILE A 262 12.51 6.00 -11.59
N VAL A 263 12.76 5.98 -12.90
CA VAL A 263 12.81 4.73 -13.70
C VAL A 263 13.87 3.77 -13.18
N ASP A 264 15.09 4.28 -12.92
CA ASP A 264 16.19 3.49 -12.36
C ASP A 264 15.82 2.95 -10.96
N LEU A 265 15.29 3.79 -10.06
CA LEU A 265 14.90 3.34 -8.72
C LEU A 265 13.83 2.24 -8.78
N LEU A 266 12.85 2.34 -9.68
CA LEU A 266 11.76 1.37 -9.79
C LEU A 266 12.20 0.04 -10.45
N GLN A 267 13.01 0.06 -11.52
CA GLN A 267 13.44 -1.17 -12.22
C GLN A 267 14.75 -1.79 -11.69
N ALA A 268 15.71 -0.97 -11.21
CA ALA A 268 17.02 -1.43 -10.73
C ALA A 268 17.15 -1.46 -9.19
N GLY A 269 16.22 -0.81 -8.48
CA GLY A 269 16.26 -0.65 -7.02
C GLY A 269 17.25 0.42 -6.54
N ILE A 270 17.98 1.05 -7.45
CA ILE A 270 19.00 2.08 -7.18
C ILE A 270 18.88 3.22 -8.20
N SER A 271 19.31 4.42 -7.80
CA SER A 271 19.43 5.60 -8.67
C SER A 271 20.52 6.53 -8.14
N ASP A 272 20.84 7.58 -8.88
CA ASP A 272 21.80 8.61 -8.45
C ASP A 272 21.28 9.45 -7.25
N ARG A 273 20.04 9.20 -6.80
CA ARG A 273 19.39 9.83 -5.64
C ARG A 273 19.31 8.92 -4.39
N GLY A 274 19.45 7.60 -4.54
CA GLY A 274 19.28 6.65 -3.42
C GLY A 274 18.98 5.22 -3.86
N ALA A 275 18.58 4.38 -2.90
CA ALA A 275 18.25 2.97 -3.12
C ALA A 275 16.99 2.56 -2.33
N VAL A 276 16.27 1.55 -2.82
CA VAL A 276 15.12 0.97 -2.11
C VAL A 276 15.56 -0.13 -1.15
N TYR A 277 14.86 -0.26 -0.03
CA TYR A 277 15.11 -1.26 1.01
C TYR A 277 13.78 -1.75 1.62
N GLY A 278 13.80 -2.92 2.23
CA GLY A 278 12.62 -3.49 2.90
C GLY A 278 11.44 -3.67 1.93
N PRO A 279 10.21 -3.27 2.29
CA PRO A 279 9.01 -3.50 1.47
C PRO A 279 9.11 -2.97 0.03
N MET A 280 9.86 -1.88 -0.20
CA MET A 280 10.03 -1.34 -1.56
C MET A 280 11.08 -2.13 -2.37
N ALA A 281 12.03 -2.81 -1.71
CA ALA A 281 12.92 -3.76 -2.38
C ALA A 281 12.14 -4.99 -2.87
N GLU A 282 11.23 -5.53 -2.05
CA GLU A 282 10.34 -6.62 -2.45
C GLU A 282 9.49 -6.25 -3.67
N VAL A 283 8.86 -5.06 -3.67
CA VAL A 283 8.06 -4.55 -4.80
C VAL A 283 8.89 -4.43 -6.09
N THR A 284 10.12 -3.92 -6.01
CA THR A 284 11.01 -3.89 -7.19
C THR A 284 11.46 -5.30 -7.60
N TYR A 285 11.74 -6.19 -6.65
CA TYR A 285 12.23 -7.54 -6.91
C TYR A 285 11.16 -8.46 -7.54
N HIS A 286 9.91 -8.39 -7.07
CA HIS A 286 8.81 -9.25 -7.51
C HIS A 286 7.93 -8.64 -8.61
N SER A 287 7.79 -7.32 -8.67
CA SER A 287 6.93 -6.61 -9.64
C SER A 287 7.72 -5.75 -10.63
N LEU A 288 8.29 -4.64 -10.17
CA LEU A 288 8.58 -3.51 -11.07
C LEU A 288 9.75 -3.73 -12.03
N GLN A 289 10.73 -4.59 -11.68
CA GLN A 289 11.85 -4.90 -12.58
C GLN A 289 11.43 -5.64 -13.87
N TYR A 290 10.21 -6.18 -13.93
CA TYR A 290 9.69 -6.92 -15.08
C TYR A 290 8.79 -6.09 -15.99
N LEU A 291 8.53 -4.82 -15.63
CA LEU A 291 7.76 -3.88 -16.44
C LEU A 291 8.62 -3.33 -17.59
N THR A 292 7.97 -3.02 -18.72
CA THR A 292 8.64 -2.39 -19.86
C THR A 292 9.07 -0.96 -19.53
N ASP A 293 10.16 -0.51 -20.16
CA ASP A 293 10.69 0.84 -19.97
C ASP A 293 9.67 1.93 -20.28
N ASP A 294 8.82 1.73 -21.30
CA ASP A 294 7.71 2.65 -21.61
C ASP A 294 6.66 2.70 -20.50
N ASP A 295 6.32 1.57 -19.87
CA ASP A 295 5.37 1.52 -18.75
C ASP A 295 5.95 2.16 -17.48
N VAL A 296 7.21 1.90 -17.13
CA VAL A 296 7.85 2.51 -15.95
C VAL A 296 8.12 4.00 -16.17
N LYS A 297 8.50 4.41 -17.39
CA LYS A 297 8.59 5.82 -17.78
C LYS A 297 7.23 6.50 -17.73
N ALA A 298 6.15 5.83 -18.16
CA ALA A 298 4.79 6.33 -18.00
C ALA A 298 4.41 6.51 -16.53
N MET A 299 4.72 5.54 -15.66
CA MET A 299 4.54 5.66 -14.20
C MET A 299 5.31 6.87 -13.65
N ALA A 300 6.59 7.05 -14.03
CA ALA A 300 7.40 8.20 -13.63
C ALA A 300 6.81 9.55 -14.11
N VAL A 301 6.29 9.62 -15.34
CA VAL A 301 5.61 10.80 -15.90
C VAL A 301 4.32 11.13 -15.13
N TYR A 302 3.55 10.12 -14.71
CA TYR A 302 2.40 10.33 -13.84
C TYR A 302 2.82 10.84 -12.46
N LEU A 303 3.78 10.17 -11.79
CA LEU A 303 4.24 10.54 -10.45
C LEU A 303 4.80 11.98 -10.42
N LYS A 304 5.62 12.35 -11.40
CA LYS A 304 6.14 13.73 -11.57
C LYS A 304 5.09 14.79 -11.89
N SER A 305 3.84 14.41 -12.12
CA SER A 305 2.73 15.33 -12.33
C SER A 305 1.84 15.53 -11.09
N LEU A 306 2.03 14.71 -10.05
CA LEU A 306 1.23 14.77 -8.82
C LEU A 306 1.46 16.13 -8.13
N PRO A 307 0.39 16.85 -7.76
CA PRO A 307 0.51 18.18 -7.17
C PRO A 307 1.27 18.12 -5.85
N ASP A 308 2.02 19.19 -5.55
CA ASP A 308 2.69 19.35 -4.26
C ASP A 308 1.67 19.26 -3.10
N SER A 309 1.97 18.43 -2.12
CA SER A 309 1.10 18.11 -0.99
C SER A 309 1.42 18.88 0.30
N ASP A 310 2.60 19.51 0.36
CA ASP A 310 3.06 20.38 1.44
C ASP A 310 4.18 21.30 0.90
N PRO A 311 3.87 22.55 0.48
CA PRO A 311 4.72 23.30 -0.44
C PRO A 311 5.97 23.92 0.19
N GLY A 312 7.00 23.10 0.40
CA GLY A 312 8.37 23.56 0.64
C GLY A 312 9.30 22.51 1.26
N ARG A 313 10.44 22.24 0.59
CA ARG A 313 11.63 21.71 1.26
C ARG A 313 11.95 22.60 2.45
N LYS A 314 12.33 22.01 3.58
CA LYS A 314 12.77 22.70 4.79
C LYS A 314 14.10 23.40 4.56
N THR A 315 14.02 24.62 4.03
CA THR A 315 15.18 25.47 3.77
C THR A 315 15.46 26.34 5.00
N GLY A 316 16.64 26.16 5.60
CA GLY A 316 17.03 26.86 6.82
C GLY A 316 18.38 26.39 7.35
N PRO A 317 18.82 26.84 8.53
CA PRO A 317 19.96 26.24 9.21
C PRO A 317 19.62 24.82 9.67
N SER A 318 20.57 23.89 9.53
CA SER A 318 20.46 22.51 10.04
C SER A 318 20.03 22.47 11.51
N ALA A 319 19.18 21.50 11.85
CA ALA A 319 18.64 21.37 13.21
C ALA A 319 19.79 21.16 14.22
N LYS A 320 19.82 21.99 15.27
CA LYS A 320 20.91 21.99 16.26
C LYS A 320 20.80 20.78 17.18
N ALA A 321 21.57 19.74 16.88
CA ALA A 321 21.86 18.64 17.80
C ALA A 321 22.61 19.13 19.05
N ASP A 322 22.57 18.35 20.13
CA ASP A 322 23.47 18.56 21.28
C ASP A 322 24.93 18.39 20.83
N PRO A 323 25.86 19.28 21.19
CA PRO A 323 27.25 19.22 20.70
C PRO A 323 28.00 17.93 21.06
N LYS A 324 27.67 17.27 22.19
CA LYS A 324 28.29 16.00 22.59
C LYS A 324 27.71 14.85 21.78
N VAL A 325 26.40 14.84 21.54
CA VAL A 325 25.73 13.86 20.68
C VAL A 325 26.25 13.97 19.23
N PHE A 326 26.37 15.19 18.71
CA PHE A 326 26.94 15.43 17.38
C PHE A 326 28.39 14.97 17.27
N ALA A 327 29.26 15.34 18.22
CA ALA A 327 30.67 14.93 18.23
C ALA A 327 30.83 13.39 18.38
N ARG A 328 29.99 12.74 19.20
CA ARG A 328 29.99 11.28 19.31
C ARG A 328 29.52 10.61 18.02
N GLY A 329 28.48 11.15 17.38
CA GLY A 329 28.01 10.67 16.08
C GLY A 329 29.05 10.82 14.97
N GLN A 330 29.76 11.95 14.95
CA GLN A 330 30.87 12.22 14.03
C GLN A 330 32.01 11.20 14.19
N GLN A 331 32.37 10.86 15.44
CA GLN A 331 33.37 9.83 15.71
C GLN A 331 32.92 8.47 15.17
N ILE A 332 31.72 8.00 15.52
CA ILE A 332 31.19 6.71 15.07
C ILE A 332 31.11 6.66 13.53
N TYR A 333 30.72 7.77 12.90
CA TYR A 333 30.67 7.88 11.44
C TYR A 333 32.05 7.72 10.81
N ALA A 334 33.08 8.40 11.33
CA ALA A 334 34.45 8.27 10.86
C ALA A 334 35.00 6.84 11.06
N ASP A 335 34.71 6.23 12.21
CA ASP A 335 35.18 4.88 12.58
C ASP A 335 34.51 3.76 11.78
N LYS A 336 33.25 3.93 11.32
CA LYS A 336 32.41 2.83 10.79
C LYS A 336 31.73 3.07 9.44
N CYS A 337 31.49 4.32 9.03
CA CYS A 337 30.61 4.64 7.90
C CYS A 337 31.35 5.32 6.75
N ALA A 338 32.35 6.15 7.06
CA ALA A 338 33.07 6.98 6.10
C ALA A 338 33.87 6.18 5.04
N MET A 339 34.19 4.91 5.32
CA MET A 339 34.84 4.01 4.37
C MET A 339 34.01 3.78 3.08
N CYS A 340 32.68 3.78 3.20
CA CYS A 340 31.77 3.57 2.06
C CYS A 340 31.03 4.86 1.67
N HIS A 341 30.63 5.68 2.65
CA HIS A 341 29.87 6.90 2.39
C HIS A 341 30.72 8.18 2.23
N GLY A 342 32.04 8.07 2.26
CA GLY A 342 32.98 9.19 2.16
C GLY A 342 33.11 10.00 3.46
N ALA A 343 33.99 11.00 3.49
CA ALA A 343 34.24 11.80 4.69
C ALA A 343 33.17 12.91 4.89
N ASN A 344 32.49 13.29 3.81
CA ASN A 344 31.52 14.37 3.71
C ASN A 344 30.11 13.86 3.37
N GLY A 345 29.85 12.54 3.51
CA GLY A 345 28.58 11.94 3.11
C GLY A 345 28.34 11.92 1.59
N GLU A 346 29.39 12.08 0.79
CA GLU A 346 29.34 12.13 -0.68
C GLU A 346 28.96 10.80 -1.34
N GLY A 347 29.18 9.67 -0.66
CA GLY A 347 28.93 8.34 -1.19
C GLY A 347 29.85 7.95 -2.37
N GLN A 348 29.45 6.90 -3.07
CA GLN A 348 30.02 6.49 -4.34
C GLN A 348 28.86 6.00 -5.21
N LEU A 349 28.40 6.83 -6.16
CA LEU A 349 27.18 6.57 -6.94
C LEU A 349 27.16 5.17 -7.56
N GLN A 350 25.96 4.61 -7.67
CA GLN A 350 25.64 3.22 -8.03
C GLN A 350 26.06 2.14 -7.02
N HIS A 351 26.96 2.41 -6.06
CA HIS A 351 27.34 1.43 -5.01
C HIS A 351 26.91 1.84 -3.60
N TYR A 352 27.28 3.05 -3.17
CA TYR A 352 26.98 3.59 -1.84
C TYR A 352 26.24 4.93 -2.01
N PRO A 353 24.97 5.04 -1.57
CA PRO A 353 24.20 6.26 -1.79
C PRO A 353 24.81 7.45 -1.03
N PRO A 354 24.70 8.68 -1.58
CA PRO A 354 25.06 9.88 -0.86
C PRO A 354 24.18 10.03 0.39
N LEU A 355 24.76 10.51 1.48
CA LEU A 355 24.04 10.85 2.71
C LEU A 355 23.86 12.38 2.84
N ALA A 356 24.76 13.18 2.25
CA ALA A 356 24.60 14.62 2.12
C ALA A 356 23.58 14.96 1.01
N GLY A 357 22.63 15.88 1.30
CA GLY A 357 21.58 16.31 0.36
C GLY A 357 20.59 15.19 -0.04
N ASN A 358 20.48 14.14 0.78
CA ASN A 358 19.61 13.00 0.52
C ASN A 358 18.28 13.13 1.28
N GLN A 359 17.20 13.30 0.54
CA GLN A 359 15.84 13.45 1.07
C GLN A 359 15.38 12.28 1.96
N SER A 360 15.88 11.06 1.74
CA SER A 360 15.58 9.90 2.60
C SER A 360 16.26 9.98 3.98
N ILE A 361 17.32 10.79 4.09
CA ILE A 361 17.99 11.14 5.34
C ILE A 361 17.35 12.38 5.96
N GLU A 362 16.99 13.39 5.17
CA GLU A 362 16.54 14.70 5.68
C GLU A 362 15.07 14.75 6.12
N MET A 363 14.20 13.89 5.58
CA MET A 363 12.76 13.84 5.93
C MET A 363 12.50 13.74 7.45
N ASP A 364 11.37 14.31 7.91
CA ASP A 364 10.98 14.31 9.33
C ASP A 364 11.05 12.92 9.98
N SER A 365 10.64 11.87 9.27
CA SER A 365 10.69 10.50 9.75
C SER A 365 12.13 9.97 9.77
N ALA A 366 12.73 9.87 10.96
CA ALA A 366 14.02 9.21 11.15
C ALA A 366 13.96 7.67 11.03
N VAL A 367 12.78 7.08 10.83
CA VAL A 367 12.54 5.64 10.85
C VAL A 367 13.45 4.86 9.90
N ASN A 368 13.55 5.32 8.64
CA ASN A 368 14.34 4.64 7.62
C ASN A 368 15.85 4.69 7.92
N PRO A 369 16.50 5.86 8.17
CA PRO A 369 17.92 5.88 8.51
C PRO A 369 18.26 5.14 9.81
N ILE A 370 17.37 5.14 10.83
CA ILE A 370 17.57 4.30 12.03
C ILE A 370 17.56 2.81 11.66
N ARG A 371 16.58 2.33 10.87
CA ARG A 371 16.51 0.92 10.47
C ARG A 371 17.68 0.49 9.61
N ILE A 372 18.17 1.34 8.70
CA ILE A 372 19.35 1.05 7.86
C ILE A 372 20.63 0.96 8.69
N VAL A 373 20.84 1.85 9.67
CA VAL A 373 22.01 1.77 10.57
C VAL A 373 21.95 0.54 11.48
N LEU A 374 20.79 0.22 12.06
CA LEU A 374 20.64 -0.95 12.92
C LEU A 374 20.77 -2.26 12.14
N ASN A 375 19.99 -2.41 11.08
CA ASN A 375 19.72 -3.71 10.45
C ASN A 375 20.49 -3.92 9.15
N GLY A 376 21.18 -2.89 8.64
CA GLY A 376 21.82 -2.94 7.33
C GLY A 376 20.81 -3.22 6.22
N GLY A 377 21.25 -4.00 5.25
CA GLY A 377 20.41 -4.55 4.19
C GLY A 377 21.00 -4.36 2.80
N PHE A 378 20.34 -4.93 1.80
CA PHE A 378 20.73 -4.83 0.40
C PHE A 378 19.58 -4.18 -0.39
N PRO A 379 19.88 -3.36 -1.42
CA PRO A 379 18.97 -3.16 -2.54
C PRO A 379 18.62 -4.50 -3.19
N PRO A 380 17.49 -4.61 -3.92
CA PRO A 380 17.08 -5.85 -4.55
C PRO A 380 18.03 -6.23 -5.70
N GLY A 381 18.36 -7.53 -5.80
CA GLY A 381 19.07 -8.06 -6.96
C GLY A 381 18.13 -8.11 -8.17
N THR A 382 18.38 -7.26 -9.17
CA THR A 382 17.51 -7.11 -10.35
C THR A 382 18.26 -7.38 -11.65
N GLN A 383 17.51 -7.52 -12.75
CA GLN A 383 18.08 -7.61 -14.10
C GLN A 383 18.97 -6.41 -14.49
N ARG A 384 18.80 -5.25 -13.85
CA ARG A 384 19.60 -4.03 -14.07
C ARG A 384 20.72 -3.83 -13.04
N ASN A 385 20.63 -4.53 -11.91
CA ASN A 385 21.55 -4.42 -10.78
C ASN A 385 21.61 -5.78 -10.06
N PRO A 386 22.31 -6.79 -10.65
CA PRO A 386 22.24 -8.17 -10.18
C PRO A 386 23.07 -8.45 -8.93
N GLU A 387 24.11 -7.64 -8.68
CA GLU A 387 25.05 -7.78 -7.56
C GLU A 387 25.09 -6.47 -6.74
N PRO A 388 23.99 -6.11 -6.05
CA PRO A 388 23.89 -4.85 -5.31
C PRO A 388 24.79 -4.81 -4.08
N TYR A 389 25.41 -3.66 -3.84
CA TYR A 389 26.21 -3.42 -2.63
C TYR A 389 25.30 -3.23 -1.41
N GLY A 390 25.64 -3.91 -0.31
CA GLY A 390 24.86 -3.89 0.94
C GLY A 390 25.45 -2.98 2.02
N MET A 391 24.56 -2.51 2.90
CA MET A 391 24.91 -1.83 4.16
C MET A 391 25.09 -2.88 5.27
N PRO A 392 26.19 -2.88 6.05
CA PRO A 392 26.37 -3.78 7.18
C PRO A 392 25.45 -3.43 8.37
N PRO A 393 24.96 -4.42 9.14
CA PRO A 393 24.11 -4.20 10.31
C PRO A 393 24.91 -3.81 11.56
N PHE A 394 24.68 -2.62 12.12
CA PHE A 394 25.38 -2.17 13.33
C PHE A 394 24.62 -2.40 14.64
N ALA A 395 23.44 -3.04 14.63
CA ALA A 395 22.62 -3.25 15.84
C ALA A 395 23.38 -3.96 16.99
N GLN A 396 24.28 -4.90 16.69
CA GLN A 396 25.05 -5.61 17.73
C GLN A 396 26.29 -4.85 18.21
N GLU A 397 26.69 -3.79 17.50
CA GLU A 397 27.88 -2.98 17.81
C GLU A 397 27.53 -1.63 18.46
N LEU A 398 26.36 -1.06 18.11
CA LEU A 398 25.91 0.23 18.59
C LEU A 398 24.73 0.07 19.56
N ASN A 399 24.93 0.51 20.80
CA ASN A 399 23.86 0.74 21.76
C ASN A 399 22.94 1.89 21.28
N ASP A 400 21.79 2.05 21.91
CA ASP A 400 20.76 3.01 21.47
C ASP A 400 21.24 4.47 21.47
N ALA A 401 22.15 4.85 22.37
CA ALA A 401 22.70 6.21 22.41
C ALA A 401 23.72 6.46 21.29
N ASP A 402 24.58 5.48 21.00
CA ASP A 402 25.56 5.57 19.91
C ASP A 402 24.91 5.51 18.53
N ALA A 403 23.90 4.64 18.35
CA ALA A 403 23.09 4.60 17.13
C ALA A 403 22.27 5.90 16.94
N ALA A 404 21.68 6.45 18.00
CA ALA A 404 21.01 7.75 17.93
C ALA A 404 21.99 8.89 17.61
N ALA A 405 23.22 8.84 18.14
CA ALA A 405 24.26 9.83 17.87
C ALA A 405 24.71 9.80 16.40
N VAL A 406 25.05 8.63 15.83
CA VAL A 406 25.50 8.54 14.43
C VAL A 406 24.39 8.91 13.44
N VAL A 407 23.14 8.49 13.70
CA VAL A 407 22.01 8.91 12.85
C VAL A 407 21.72 10.41 13.00
N THR A 408 21.85 10.98 14.20
CA THR A 408 21.75 12.44 14.41
C THR A 408 22.81 13.20 13.61
N PHE A 409 24.06 12.73 13.64
CA PHE A 409 25.14 13.32 12.86
C PHE A 409 24.83 13.25 11.35
N ILE A 410 24.51 12.07 10.82
CA ILE A 410 24.13 11.87 9.41
C ILE A 410 22.97 12.79 8.99
N ARG A 411 21.98 13.02 9.87
CA ARG A 411 20.80 13.87 9.59
C ARG A 411 21.06 15.37 9.68
N THR A 412 22.16 15.81 10.29
CA THR A 412 22.44 17.24 10.57
C THR A 412 23.79 17.75 10.04
N ALA A 413 24.68 16.87 9.59
CA ALA A 413 25.97 17.21 9.00
C ALA A 413 25.84 17.66 7.53
N TRP A 414 26.92 18.23 6.98
CA TRP A 414 27.10 18.57 5.56
C TRP A 414 26.05 19.52 4.95
N GLY A 415 25.24 20.17 5.79
CA GLY A 415 24.13 21.03 5.36
C GLY A 415 22.75 20.37 5.45
N ASN A 416 22.67 19.07 5.77
CA ASN A 416 21.41 18.34 5.92
C ASN A 416 20.47 19.01 6.95
N HIS A 417 19.17 19.00 6.68
CA HIS A 417 18.14 19.69 7.47
C HIS A 417 17.30 18.76 8.38
N GLY A 418 17.63 17.47 8.44
CA GLY A 418 16.90 16.47 9.23
C GLY A 418 16.98 16.70 10.75
N LEU A 419 15.95 16.25 11.47
CA LEU A 419 15.87 16.39 12.93
C LEU A 419 16.79 15.39 13.66
N PRO A 420 17.39 15.76 14.81
CA PRO A 420 18.10 14.83 15.70
C PRO A 420 17.24 13.65 16.15
N VAL A 421 17.89 12.54 16.48
CA VAL A 421 17.28 11.28 16.92
C VAL A 421 17.56 11.02 18.39
N THR A 422 16.58 10.52 19.13
CA THR A 422 16.72 10.11 20.52
C THR A 422 17.05 8.61 20.65
N PRO A 423 17.71 8.18 21.75
CA PRO A 423 17.91 6.77 22.05
C PRO A 423 16.59 5.98 22.17
N LYS A 424 15.49 6.67 22.52
CA LYS A 424 14.16 6.04 22.64
C LYS A 424 13.64 5.56 21.28
N GLU A 425 13.72 6.39 20.24
CA GLU A 425 13.27 6.03 18.89
C GLU A 425 14.08 4.86 18.33
N VAL A 426 15.38 4.81 18.63
CA VAL A 426 16.25 3.68 18.28
C VAL A 426 15.84 2.41 19.03
N ASN A 427 15.55 2.49 20.33
CA ASN A 427 15.09 1.36 21.12
C ASN A 427 13.75 0.80 20.62
N GLU A 428 12.81 1.69 20.26
CA GLU A 428 11.51 1.32 19.68
C GLU A 428 11.67 0.60 18.33
N LEU A 429 12.59 1.06 17.47
CA LEU A 429 12.85 0.46 16.16
C LEU A 429 13.76 -0.78 16.18
N ARG A 430 14.62 -0.93 17.19
CA ARG A 430 15.44 -2.14 17.42
C ARG A 430 14.60 -3.38 17.72
N ASN A 431 13.45 -3.18 18.36
CA ASN A 431 12.50 -4.25 18.69
C ASN A 431 11.45 -4.47 17.58
N ALA A 432 11.48 -3.69 16.49
CA ALA A 432 10.56 -3.87 15.37
C ALA A 432 10.98 -5.08 14.51
N PRO A 433 10.02 -5.81 13.91
CA PRO A 433 10.34 -6.97 13.09
C PRO A 433 11.33 -6.69 11.94
N LEU A 434 12.13 -7.71 11.65
CA LEU A 434 12.77 -7.90 10.36
C LEU A 434 11.83 -8.80 9.56
N HIS A 435 11.17 -8.21 8.57
CA HIS A 435 10.42 -8.90 7.52
C HIS A 435 11.27 -8.85 6.25
#